data_AF-A0A1Y4RIT4-F1
#
_entry.id   AF-A0A1Y4RIT4-F1
#
_cell.length_a   1.000
_cell.length_b   1.000
_cell.length_c   1.000
_cell.angle_alpha   90.00
_cell.angle_beta   90.00
_cell.angle_gamma   90.00
#
_symmetry.space_group_name_H-M   'P 1'
#
loop_
_entity.id
_entity.type
_entity.pdbx_description
1 polymer ?
#
loop_
_entity_poly.entity_id
_entity_poly.type
_entity_poly.pdbx_seq_one_letter_code
_entity_poly.pdbx_strand_id
1 'polypeptide(L)' 'MTIKQNIRRYKIMEKHMELVKKGNYLAARNLLRLLRDGHVRLGLGDADFESEEFLESIGCPVHYGRGFYGATFHI' A
#
# COMPACT_ATOMS: atom_id res chain seq x y z
N MET A 1 -13.32 0.78 13.58
CA MET A 1 -12.24 1.51 12.87
C MET A 1 -11.97 2.80 13.61
N THR A 2 -10.69 3.11 13.83
CA THR A 2 -10.30 4.40 14.43
C THR A 2 -10.27 5.50 13.36
N ILE A 3 -10.33 6.76 13.77
CA ILE A 3 -10.23 7.91 12.84
C ILE A 3 -8.95 7.83 11.99
N LYS A 4 -7.83 7.41 12.58
CA LYS A 4 -6.55 7.23 11.88
C LYS A 4 -6.64 6.19 10.75
N GLN A 5 -7.31 5.06 10.98
CA GLN A 5 -7.51 4.02 9.96
C GLN A 5 -8.38 4.54 8.80
N ASN A 6 -9.45 5.28 9.10
CA ASN A 6 -10.30 5.87 8.06
C ASN A 6 -9.52 6.85 7.18
N ILE A 7 -8.70 7.72 7.77
CA ILE A 7 -7.86 8.67 7.02
C ILE A 7 -6.91 7.92 6.07
N ARG A 8 -6.26 6.84 6.53
CA ARG A 8 -5.39 6.01 5.67
C ARG A 8 -6.17 5.39 4.52
N ARG A 9 -7.34 4.81 4.79
CA ARG A 9 -8.22 4.23 3.75
C ARG A 9 -8.55 5.24 2.65
N TYR A 10 -8.96 6.45 3.01
CA TYR A 10 -9.26 7.49 2.03
C TYR A 10 -8.05 7.89 1.19
N LYS A 11 -6.87 8.09 1.81
CA LYS A 11 -5.63 8.38 1.08
C LYS A 11 -5.24 7.26 0.12
N ILE A 12 -5.39 6.01 0.54
CA ILE A 12 -5.09 4.83 -0.29
C ILE A 12 -6.07 4.73 -1.47
N MET A 13 -7.36 5.03 -1.25
CA MET A 13 -8.35 5.09 -2.33
C MET A 13 -8.02 6.18 -3.35
N GLU A 14 -7.64 7.38 -2.89
CA GLU A 14 -7.23 8.48 -3.77
C GLU A 14 -6.01 8.10 -4.62
N LYS A 15 -4.98 7.55 -3.98
CA LYS A 15 -3.76 7.10 -4.69
C LYS A 15 -4.03 5.97 -5.67
N HIS A 16 -4.88 5.01 -5.32
CA HIS A 16 -5.31 3.95 -6.23
C HIS A 16 -5.94 4.55 -7.51
N MET A 17 -6.87 5.50 -7.36
CA MET A 17 -7.51 6.14 -8.52
C MET A 17 -6.51 6.93 -9.36
N GLU A 18 -5.54 7.61 -8.74
CA GLU A 18 -4.45 8.31 -9.43
C GLU A 18 -3.62 7.34 -10.29
N LEU A 19 -3.19 6.21 -9.71
CA LEU A 19 -2.37 5.20 -10.40
C LEU A 19 -3.13 4.54 -11.55
N VAL A 20 -4.41 4.25 -11.38
CA VAL A 20 -5.28 3.74 -12.46
C VAL A 20 -5.33 4.72 -13.63
N LYS A 21 -5.52 6.02 -13.37
CA LYS A 21 -5.54 7.06 -14.41
C LYS A 21 -4.21 7.18 -15.15
N LYS A 22 -3.09 6.92 -14.49
CA LYS A 22 -1.74 6.93 -15.08
C LYS A 22 -1.36 5.63 -15.80
N GLY A 23 -2.23 4.60 -15.77
CA GLY A 23 -1.94 3.28 -16.33
C GLY A 23 -1.00 2.43 -15.49
N ASN A 24 -0.70 2.83 -14.25
CA ASN A 24 0.17 2.06 -13.36
C ASN A 24 -0.64 1.03 -12.56
N TYR A 25 -1.05 -0.02 -13.27
CA TYR A 25 -2.00 -1.00 -12.75
C TYR A 25 -1.41 -1.93 -11.69
N LEU A 26 -0.10 -2.17 -11.70
CA LEU A 26 0.55 -3.05 -10.72
C LEU A 26 0.55 -2.42 -9.33
N ALA A 27 1.02 -1.18 -9.20
CA ALA A 27 0.98 -0.43 -7.94
C ALA A 27 -0.47 -0.17 -7.51
N ALA A 28 -1.35 0.18 -8.44
CA ALA A 28 -2.78 0.33 -8.16
C ALA A 28 -3.41 -0.94 -7.57
N ARG A 29 -3.04 -2.12 -8.08
CA ARG A 29 -3.52 -3.41 -7.59
C ARG A 29 -3.04 -3.70 -6.18
N ASN A 30 -1.81 -3.34 -5.83
CA ASN A 30 -1.29 -3.50 -4.47
C ASN A 30 -2.13 -2.70 -3.46
N LEU A 31 -2.43 -1.45 -3.78
CA LEU A 31 -3.29 -0.61 -2.93
C LEU A 31 -4.73 -1.14 -2.83
N LEU A 32 -5.29 -1.65 -3.92
CA LEU A 32 -6.61 -2.28 -3.91
C LEU A 32 -6.66 -3.53 -3.02
N ARG A 33 -5.62 -4.38 -3.08
CA ARG A 33 -5.48 -5.54 -2.20
C ARG A 33 -5.44 -5.14 -0.73
N LEU A 34 -4.67 -4.11 -0.39
CA LEU A 34 -4.63 -3.58 0.98
C LEU A 34 -6.01 -3.12 1.46
N LEU A 35 -6.77 -2.41 0.62
CA LEU A 35 -8.12 -1.94 0.96
C LEU A 35 -9.12 -3.08 1.19
N ARG A 36 -8.99 -4.16 0.39
CA ARG A 36 -9.86 -5.34 0.38
C ARG A 36 -9.54 -6.30 1.53
N ASP A 37 -8.26 -6.63 1.69
CA ASP A 37 -7.80 -7.71 2.57
C ASP A 37 -7.29 -7.17 3.92
N GLY A 38 -7.19 -5.85 4.06
CA GLY A 38 -6.66 -5.17 5.26
C GLY A 38 -5.13 -5.29 5.43
N HIS A 39 -4.47 -6.00 4.51
CA HIS A 39 -3.03 -6.15 4.46
C HIS A 39 -2.55 -6.34 3.03
N VAL A 40 -1.27 -6.06 2.78
CA VAL A 40 -0.59 -6.38 1.51
C VAL A 40 0.87 -6.70 1.76
N ARG A 41 1.38 -7.73 1.09
CA ARG A 41 2.80 -8.04 1.06
C ARG A 41 3.41 -7.51 -0.23
N LEU A 42 4.47 -6.72 -0.08
CA LEU A 42 5.25 -6.10 -1.14
C LEU A 42 6.61 -6.80 -1.22
N GLY A 43 7.10 -7.04 -2.44
CA GLY A 43 8.42 -7.60 -2.72
C GLY A 43 9.44 -6.51 -3.06
N LEU A 44 10.35 -6.83 -4.00
CA LEU A 44 11.42 -5.93 -4.45
C LEU A 44 11.18 -5.36 -5.86
N GLY A 45 9.95 -5.46 -6.40
CA GLY A 45 9.64 -4.94 -7.73
C GLY A 45 9.40 -3.42 -7.70
N ASP A 46 9.54 -2.75 -8.85
CA ASP A 46 9.35 -1.30 -8.95
C ASP A 46 7.96 -0.85 -8.46
N ALA A 47 6.91 -1.59 -8.83
CA ALA A 47 5.55 -1.33 -8.38
C ALA A 47 5.34 -1.59 -6.87
N ASP A 48 6.12 -2.52 -6.31
CA ASP A 48 6.11 -2.79 -4.88
C ASP A 48 6.81 -1.66 -4.13
N PHE A 49 7.95 -1.19 -4.64
CA PHE A 49 8.69 -0.06 -4.09
C PHE A 49 7.88 1.24 -4.09
N GLU A 50 7.22 1.57 -5.19
CA GLU A 50 6.32 2.74 -5.26
C GLU A 50 5.14 2.63 -4.27
N SER A 51 4.62 1.41 -4.10
CA SER A 51 3.55 1.16 -3.12
C SER A 51 4.07 1.33 -1.68
N GLU A 52 5.28 0.82 -1.39
CA GLU A 52 5.93 0.92 -0.10
C GLU A 52 6.20 2.38 0.29
N GLU A 53 6.85 3.14 -0.60
CA GLU A 53 7.16 4.56 -0.38
C GLU A 53 5.90 5.37 -0.03
N PHE A 54 4.81 5.14 -0.79
CA PHE A 54 3.54 5.78 -0.50
C PHE A 54 2.94 5.36 0.85
N LEU A 55 2.91 4.06 1.16
CA LEU A 55 2.31 3.56 2.39
C LEU A 55 3.08 4.01 3.65
N GLU A 56 4.41 4.10 3.56
CA GLU A 56 5.25 4.69 4.60
C GLU A 56 4.93 6.18 4.79
N SER A 57 4.78 6.94 3.70
CA SER A 57 4.50 8.38 3.76
C SER A 57 3.19 8.73 4.50
N ILE A 58 2.21 7.81 4.50
CA ILE A 58 0.94 7.97 5.23
C ILE A 58 0.94 7.26 6.60
N GLY A 59 2.09 6.71 6.99
CA GLY A 59 2.32 6.05 8.28
C GLY A 59 1.52 4.77 8.45
N CYS A 60 1.40 3.93 7.41
CA CYS A 60 0.83 2.59 7.58
C CYS A 60 1.79 1.71 8.40
N PRO A 61 1.28 0.90 9.36
CA PRO A 61 2.09 -0.10 10.05
C PRO A 61 2.72 -1.09 9.06
N VAL A 62 4.01 -1.38 9.25
CA VAL A 62 4.80 -2.29 8.41
C VAL A 62 5.52 -3.35 9.25
N HIS A 63 5.58 -4.57 8.73
CA HIS A 63 6.42 -5.65 9.24
C HIS A 63 7.33 -6.17 8.13
N TYR A 64 8.64 -6.19 8.39
CA TYR A 64 9.64 -6.73 7.47
C TYR A 64 9.93 -8.20 7.77
N GLY A 65 10.01 -9.02 6.72
CA GLY A 65 10.47 -10.39 6.85
C GLY A 65 11.94 -10.47 7.28
N ARG A 66 12.38 -11.62 7.80
CA ARG A 66 13.75 -11.83 8.35
C ARG A 66 14.89 -11.49 7.38
N GLY A 67 14.67 -11.68 6.07
CA GLY A 67 15.65 -11.35 5.03
C GLY A 67 15.48 -9.96 4.42
N PHE A 68 14.53 -9.16 4.91
CA PHE A 68 14.18 -7.82 4.39
C PHE A 68 13.76 -7.77 2.90
N TYR A 69 13.56 -8.93 2.26
CA TYR A 69 13.08 -9.05 0.88
C TYR A 69 11.56 -8.85 0.71
N GLY A 70 10.87 -8.41 1.76
CA GLY A 70 9.47 -8.10 1.65
C GLY A 70 8.91 -7.41 2.88
N ALA A 71 8.02 -6.48 2.62
CA ALA A 71 7.33 -5.66 3.60
C ALA A 71 5.84 -6.03 3.61
N THR A 72 5.27 -6.23 4.79
CA THR A 72 3.82 -6.45 4.94
C THR A 72 3.21 -5.23 5.61
N PHE A 73 2.33 -4.54 4.87
CA PHE A 73 1.61 -3.37 5.35
C PHE A 73 0.20 -3.74 5.82
N HIS A 74 -0.29 -3.02 6.82
CA HIS A 74 -1.65 -3.14 7.38
C HIS A 74 -2.35 -1.78 7.41
N ILE A 75 -3.69 -1.78 7.46
CA ILE A 75 -4.51 -0.55 7.45
C ILE A 75 -5.19 -0.22 8.78
#